data_AF-A0A7J9GZ85-F1
#
_entry.id   AF-A0A7J9GZ85-F1
#
_cell.length_a   1.000
_cell.length_b   1.000
_cell.length_c   1.000
_cell.angle_alpha   90.00
_cell.angle_beta   90.00
_cell.angle_gamma   90.00
#
_symmetry.space_group_name_H-M   'P 1'
#
loop_
_entity.id
_entity.type
_entity.pdbx_description
1 polymer ?
#
loop_
_entity_poly.entity_id
_entity_poly.type
_entity_poly.pdbx_seq_one_letter_code
_entity_poly.pdbx_strand_id
1 'polypeptide(L)'
;SLGTIQILADALPKIVPYVLINHREELLPLIMCAIERHPDNATRDSLTHTLFNLIKRPDEQQRRIIMDACVSLAKNVGEMRTEIELLPQCWEQINHMYEERRLLVAQSCGELAEFVRPEIRDSLILSIVQQLIEDPATVVREAAAHNLALLLPLFPHMDKYFKVEELMFQLACDPSGVVVETTLKELLPALINWGNKLDHILRVLISHILDSAEHCPPLTGVEGSVESHLRVLGEQERWNLDILLRILADLLPHVHQKAIETCPFSSVSESNGPKFSSSVLELYAGGHVEWPAFEWMHVDCFSGLIQLSCLLPQKEDSLRNRTTKFLLAVSELFGESYSTHIMMPVFLVAVGDAADFTFFPPNIHSRIRGLKPRTAVAERLAVLGILPLLLAGVLGSPGKREQLADYLRKLLVEGAMKENQSITHNNDIVNAVRFL
;
A
#
# COMPACT_ATOMS: atom_id res chain seq x y z
N SER A 1 -2.92 41.58 34.99
CA SER A 1 -1.59 41.94 35.52
C SER A 1 -0.81 40.67 35.83
N LEU A 2 0.52 40.72 35.99
CA LEU A 2 1.33 39.55 36.36
C LEU A 2 0.81 38.86 37.63
N GLY A 3 0.35 39.64 38.61
CA GLY A 3 -0.29 39.12 39.82
C GLY A 3 -1.54 38.29 39.56
N THR A 4 -2.38 38.64 38.57
CA THR A 4 -3.53 37.81 38.17
C THR A 4 -3.09 36.46 37.62
N ILE A 5 -2.03 36.43 36.80
CA ILE A 5 -1.51 35.20 36.21
C ILE A 5 -0.93 34.29 37.29
N GLN A 6 -0.21 34.84 38.27
CA GLN A 6 0.28 34.08 39.44
C GLN A 6 -0.88 33.46 40.23
N ILE A 7 -1.93 34.24 40.52
CA ILE A 7 -3.11 33.74 41.25
C ILE A 7 -3.77 32.59 40.49
N LEU A 8 -3.92 32.72 39.16
CA LEU A 8 -4.47 31.64 38.33
C LEU A 8 -3.59 30.39 38.39
N ALA A 9 -2.28 30.53 38.18
CA ALA A 9 -1.33 29.43 38.21
C ALA A 9 -1.33 28.68 39.56
N ASP A 10 -1.45 29.41 40.68
CA ASP A 10 -1.46 28.82 42.03
C ASP A 10 -2.82 28.17 42.39
N ALA A 11 -3.91 28.65 41.80
CA ALA A 11 -5.27 28.22 42.12
C ALA A 11 -5.76 27.06 41.25
N LEU A 12 -5.46 27.08 39.94
CA LEU A 12 -5.98 26.10 38.99
C LEU A 12 -5.63 24.65 39.36
N PRO A 13 -4.38 24.28 39.72
CA PRO A 13 -4.04 22.92 40.14
C PRO A 13 -4.83 22.45 41.38
N LYS A 14 -5.26 23.38 42.24
CA LYS A 14 -6.06 23.09 43.42
C LYS A 14 -7.54 22.96 43.10
N ILE A 15 -8.04 23.67 42.08
CA ILE A 15 -9.45 23.67 41.69
C ILE A 15 -9.79 22.47 40.82
N VAL A 16 -8.94 22.14 39.84
CA VAL A 16 -9.17 21.07 38.84
C VAL A 16 -9.62 19.74 39.47
N PRO A 17 -9.02 19.23 40.57
CA PRO A 17 -9.44 17.97 41.19
C PRO A 17 -10.90 17.97 41.68
N TYR A 18 -11.44 19.14 42.06
CA TYR A 18 -12.79 19.28 42.61
C TYR A 18 -13.84 19.63 41.56
N VAL A 19 -13.44 19.95 40.32
CA VAL A 19 -14.37 20.16 39.22
C VAL A 19 -14.77 18.80 38.62
N LEU A 20 -16.08 18.61 38.45
CA LEU A 20 -16.65 17.42 37.81
C LEU A 20 -16.02 17.23 36.44
N ILE A 21 -15.68 15.99 36.09
CA ILE A 21 -14.92 15.66 34.88
C ILE A 21 -15.54 16.29 33.62
N ASN A 22 -16.86 16.23 33.48
CA ASN A 22 -17.60 16.76 32.33
C ASN A 22 -17.64 18.29 32.25
N HIS A 23 -17.17 18.99 33.29
CA HIS A 23 -17.09 20.47 33.33
C HIS A 23 -15.65 20.95 33.42
N ARG A 24 -14.65 20.06 33.37
CA ARG A 24 -13.25 20.47 33.47
C ARG A 24 -12.79 21.25 32.25
N GLU A 25 -13.40 21.04 31.08
CA GLU A 25 -13.11 21.79 29.86
C GLU A 25 -13.32 23.30 30.02
N GLU A 26 -14.24 23.73 30.89
CA GLU A 26 -14.50 25.13 31.21
C GLU A 26 -13.27 25.84 31.82
N LEU A 27 -12.30 25.08 32.34
CA LEU A 27 -11.06 25.61 32.89
C LEU A 27 -9.98 25.83 31.83
N LEU A 28 -10.12 25.27 30.62
CA LEU A 28 -9.10 25.32 29.58
C LEU A 28 -8.68 26.76 29.21
N PRO A 29 -9.61 27.72 29.00
CA PRO A 29 -9.22 29.10 28.68
C PRO A 29 -8.35 29.75 29.76
N LEU A 30 -8.60 29.41 31.03
CA LEU A 30 -7.84 29.93 32.17
C LEU A 30 -6.47 29.27 32.26
N ILE A 31 -6.40 27.95 32.07
CA ILE A 31 -5.16 27.18 32.06
C ILE A 31 -4.26 27.66 30.92
N MET A 32 -4.79 27.79 29.71
CA MET A 32 -4.04 28.28 28.54
C MET A 32 -3.52 29.70 28.76
N CYS A 33 -4.37 30.63 29.24
CA CYS A 33 -3.96 32.00 29.54
C CYS A 33 -2.82 32.06 30.56
N ALA A 34 -2.84 31.17 31.57
CA ALA A 34 -1.76 31.04 32.53
C ALA A 34 -0.48 30.48 31.88
N ILE A 35 -0.56 29.41 31.10
CA ILE A 35 0.60 28.84 30.39
C ILE A 35 1.23 29.86 29.44
N GLU A 36 0.43 30.59 28.66
CA GLU A 36 0.97 31.56 27.68
C GLU A 36 1.82 32.65 28.33
N ARG A 37 1.40 33.13 29.52
CA ARG A 37 1.86 34.40 30.10
C ARG A 37 2.72 34.24 31.35
N HIS A 38 2.76 33.06 31.98
CA HIS A 38 3.52 32.88 33.21
C HIS A 38 5.03 32.94 32.93
N PRO A 39 5.82 33.72 33.68
CA PRO A 39 7.24 33.93 33.37
C PRO A 39 8.10 32.69 33.71
N ASP A 40 7.73 31.95 34.75
CA ASP A 40 8.47 30.78 35.21
C ASP A 40 8.13 29.52 34.40
N ASN A 41 9.15 28.84 33.90
CA ASN A 41 9.02 27.65 33.04
C ASN A 41 8.49 26.43 33.79
N ALA A 42 8.92 26.18 35.03
CA ALA A 42 8.47 25.02 35.80
C ALA A 42 6.96 25.08 36.09
N THR A 43 6.46 26.28 36.36
CA THR A 43 5.02 26.51 36.55
C THR A 43 4.24 26.27 35.25
N ARG A 44 4.76 26.74 34.10
CA ARG A 44 4.14 26.48 32.80
C ARG A 44 4.11 25.01 32.45
N ASP A 45 5.18 24.28 32.72
CA ASP A 45 5.26 22.84 32.52
C ASP A 45 4.21 22.11 33.36
N SER A 46 4.10 22.43 34.66
CA SER A 46 3.07 21.87 35.55
C SER A 46 1.63 22.14 35.07
N LEU A 47 1.37 23.35 34.56
CA LEU A 47 0.07 23.71 33.99
C LEU A 47 -0.18 23.01 32.65
N THR A 48 0.84 22.84 31.82
CA THR A 48 0.76 22.11 30.54
C THR A 48 0.49 20.63 30.77
N HIS A 49 1.16 20.03 31.75
CA HIS A 49 0.83 18.69 32.24
C HIS A 49 -0.62 18.62 32.72
N THR A 50 -1.13 19.63 33.42
CA THR A 50 -2.53 19.69 33.87
C THR A 50 -3.51 19.78 32.69
N LEU A 51 -3.20 20.59 31.66
CA LEU A 51 -4.00 20.70 30.44
C LEU A 51 -4.09 19.35 29.72
N PHE A 52 -2.94 18.71 29.47
CA PHE A 52 -2.89 17.44 28.75
C PHE A 52 -3.54 16.31 29.57
N ASN A 53 -3.46 16.37 30.90
CA ASN A 53 -4.03 15.39 31.81
C ASN A 53 -5.43 15.72 32.36
N LEU A 54 -6.10 16.74 31.83
CA LEU A 54 -7.34 17.30 32.38
C LEU A 54 -8.41 16.23 32.67
N ILE A 55 -8.53 15.26 31.77
CA ILE A 55 -9.48 14.15 31.84
C ILE A 55 -8.72 12.82 31.79
N LYS A 56 -8.89 11.97 32.81
CA LYS A 56 -8.08 10.74 33.00
C LYS A 56 -8.16 9.74 31.84
N ARG A 57 -9.35 9.56 31.26
CA ARG A 57 -9.65 8.68 30.12
C ARG A 57 -10.56 9.45 29.16
N PRO A 58 -10.00 10.32 28.32
CA PRO A 58 -10.80 11.20 27.48
C PRO A 58 -11.48 10.40 26.37
N ASP A 59 -12.79 10.58 26.19
CA ASP A 59 -13.50 10.10 25.01
C ASP A 59 -13.10 10.88 23.74
N GLU A 60 -13.72 10.56 22.60
CA GLU A 60 -13.39 11.22 21.32
C GLU A 60 -13.61 12.73 21.34
N GLN A 61 -14.73 13.20 21.89
CA GLN A 61 -15.04 14.63 21.97
C GLN A 61 -14.06 15.33 22.91
N GLN A 62 -13.78 14.71 24.05
CA GLN A 62 -12.83 15.24 25.04
C GLN A 62 -11.40 15.29 24.50
N ARG A 63 -10.96 14.29 23.72
CA ARG A 63 -9.65 14.32 23.06
C ARG A 63 -9.56 15.48 22.07
N ARG A 64 -10.60 15.71 21.24
CA ARG A 64 -10.65 16.87 20.33
C ARG A 64 -10.52 18.19 21.08
N ILE A 65 -11.27 18.36 22.17
CA ILE A 65 -11.22 19.58 22.99
C ILE A 65 -9.82 19.81 23.59
N ILE A 66 -9.18 18.76 24.13
CA ILE A 66 -7.81 18.84 24.63
C ILE A 66 -6.84 19.20 23.50
N MET A 67 -7.02 18.60 22.33
CA MET A 67 -6.15 18.82 21.18
C MET A 67 -6.28 20.24 20.61
N ASP A 68 -7.51 20.74 20.44
CA ASP A 68 -7.79 22.12 20.01
C ASP A 68 -7.14 23.15 20.94
N ALA A 69 -7.20 22.89 22.25
CA ALA A 69 -6.53 23.73 23.25
C ALA A 69 -5.00 23.70 23.09
N CYS A 70 -4.41 22.52 22.87
CA CYS A 70 -2.96 22.40 22.63
C CYS A 70 -2.53 23.09 21.32
N VAL A 71 -3.29 22.93 20.23
CA VAL A 71 -3.01 23.57 18.94
C VAL A 71 -3.10 25.10 19.06
N SER A 72 -4.14 25.60 19.74
CA SER A 72 -4.31 27.02 20.00
C SER A 72 -3.16 27.57 20.86
N LEU A 73 -2.74 26.83 21.89
CA LEU A 73 -1.59 27.17 22.70
C LEU A 73 -0.30 27.20 21.87
N ALA A 74 -0.04 26.17 21.06
CA ALA A 74 1.13 26.05 20.20
C ALA A 74 1.25 27.23 19.21
N LYS A 75 0.13 27.67 18.63
CA LYS A 75 0.05 28.88 17.79
C LYS A 75 0.47 30.14 18.54
N ASN A 76 0.10 30.26 19.80
CA ASN A 76 0.36 31.46 20.60
C ASN A 76 1.77 31.51 21.19
N VAL A 77 2.35 30.34 21.52
CA VAL A 77 3.67 30.27 22.19
C VAL A 77 4.83 30.10 21.21
N GLY A 78 4.56 29.64 19.98
CA GLY A 78 5.55 29.45 18.91
C GLY A 78 6.37 28.17 19.05
N GLU A 79 7.09 27.82 17.99
CA GLU A 79 7.73 26.51 17.80
C GLU A 79 8.61 26.06 18.97
N MET A 80 9.53 26.92 19.41
CA MET A 80 10.45 26.60 20.50
C MET A 80 9.72 26.19 21.78
N ARG A 81 8.63 26.88 22.12
CA ARG A 81 7.86 26.57 23.33
C ARG A 81 6.98 25.34 23.13
N THR A 82 6.40 25.14 21.96
CA THR A 82 5.67 23.90 21.63
C THR A 82 6.56 22.68 21.82
N GLU A 83 7.81 22.74 21.34
CA GLU A 83 8.76 21.63 21.42
C GLU A 83 9.18 21.29 22.85
N ILE A 84 9.40 22.29 23.71
CA ILE A 84 9.93 22.08 25.06
C ILE A 84 8.83 22.01 26.14
N GLU A 85 7.61 22.46 25.86
CA GLU A 85 6.51 22.49 26.84
C GLU A 85 5.38 21.50 26.48
N LEU A 86 5.06 21.28 25.19
CA LEU A 86 3.96 20.40 24.77
C LEU A 86 4.43 18.99 24.37
N LEU A 87 5.45 18.86 23.53
CA LEU A 87 5.92 17.54 23.08
C LEU A 87 6.41 16.61 24.20
N PRO A 88 7.02 17.07 25.31
CA PRO A 88 7.37 16.19 26.41
C PRO A 88 6.16 15.44 26.98
N GLN A 89 4.97 16.07 26.98
CA GLN A 89 3.73 15.43 27.43
C GLN A 89 3.33 14.25 26.54
N CYS A 90 3.61 14.35 25.23
CA CYS A 90 3.38 13.26 24.28
C CYS A 90 4.33 12.09 24.56
N TRP A 91 5.61 12.38 24.73
CA TRP A 91 6.63 11.36 25.00
C TRP A 91 6.40 10.62 26.32
N GLU A 92 6.06 11.34 27.40
CA GLU A 92 5.79 10.73 28.70
C GLU A 92 4.58 9.78 28.70
N GLN A 93 3.61 10.02 27.81
CA GLN A 93 2.34 9.29 27.78
C GLN A 93 2.26 8.21 26.69
N ILE A 94 3.29 8.07 25.87
CA ILE A 94 3.30 7.12 24.75
C ILE A 94 3.08 5.67 25.20
N ASN A 95 3.50 5.32 26.42
CA ASN A 95 3.33 3.98 27.02
C ASN A 95 2.29 3.97 28.16
N HIS A 96 1.38 4.95 28.18
CA HIS A 96 0.41 5.06 29.27
C HIS A 96 -0.49 3.81 29.34
N MET A 97 -0.90 3.41 30.54
CA MET A 97 -1.73 2.21 30.75
C MET A 97 -3.13 2.25 30.12
N TYR A 98 -3.58 3.43 29.69
CA TYR A 98 -4.90 3.64 29.07
C TYR A 98 -4.70 3.95 27.60
N GLU A 99 -5.38 3.19 26.74
CA GLU A 99 -5.29 3.37 25.29
C GLU A 99 -5.82 4.74 24.85
N GLU A 100 -6.79 5.33 25.57
CA GLU A 100 -7.31 6.67 25.25
C GLU A 100 -6.24 7.76 25.40
N ARG A 101 -5.26 7.55 26.28
CA ARG A 101 -4.10 8.44 26.42
C ARG A 101 -3.11 8.25 25.30
N ARG A 102 -2.77 7.01 24.97
CA ARG A 102 -1.86 6.71 23.84
C ARG A 102 -2.46 7.15 22.50
N LEU A 103 -3.77 7.06 22.36
CA LEU A 103 -4.53 7.58 21.22
C LEU A 103 -4.44 9.11 21.13
N LEU A 104 -4.56 9.83 22.26
CA LEU A 104 -4.34 11.29 22.29
C LEU A 104 -2.90 11.65 21.88
N VAL A 105 -1.90 10.85 22.30
CA VAL A 105 -0.51 11.04 21.85
C VAL A 105 -0.40 10.85 20.34
N ALA A 106 -1.01 9.81 19.76
CA ALA A 106 -1.03 9.58 18.32
C ALA A 106 -1.59 10.79 17.55
N GLN A 107 -2.74 11.31 18.00
CA GLN A 107 -3.40 12.48 17.41
C GLN A 107 -2.54 13.76 17.54
N SER A 108 -1.85 13.91 18.68
CA SER A 108 -0.96 15.05 18.90
C SER A 108 0.21 15.10 17.91
N CYS A 109 0.64 13.94 17.39
CA CYS A 109 1.75 13.89 16.44
C CYS A 109 1.45 14.59 15.11
N GLY A 110 0.24 14.46 14.57
CA GLY A 110 -0.15 15.16 13.33
C GLY A 110 -0.53 16.61 13.60
N GLU A 111 -1.35 16.85 14.63
CA GLU A 111 -1.92 18.18 14.93
C GLU A 111 -0.87 19.19 15.41
N LEU A 112 0.16 18.74 16.12
CA LEU A 112 1.24 19.63 16.59
C LEU A 112 2.40 19.77 15.59
N ALA A 113 2.44 18.96 14.53
CA ALA A 113 3.59 18.90 13.63
C ALA A 113 3.88 20.24 12.94
N GLU A 114 2.85 20.99 12.56
CA GLU A 114 3.02 22.31 11.92
C GLU A 114 3.60 23.37 12.88
N PHE A 115 3.49 23.16 14.19
CA PHE A 115 3.90 24.12 15.22
C PHE A 115 5.24 23.76 15.87
N VAL A 116 6.04 22.94 15.20
CA VAL A 116 7.41 22.60 15.62
C VAL A 116 8.35 22.71 14.43
N ARG A 117 9.64 22.86 14.72
CA ARG A 117 10.68 22.94 13.70
C ARG A 117 10.80 21.64 12.90
N PRO A 118 11.21 21.70 11.62
CA PRO A 118 11.31 20.51 10.76
C PRO A 118 12.16 19.38 11.36
N GLU A 119 13.25 19.71 12.06
CA GLU A 119 14.16 18.73 12.65
C GLU A 119 13.51 17.93 13.79
N ILE A 120 12.46 18.47 14.41
CA ILE A 120 11.70 17.78 15.46
C ILE A 120 10.64 16.84 14.86
N ARG A 121 10.13 17.18 13.67
CA ARG A 121 9.15 16.36 12.95
C ARG A 121 9.77 15.02 12.53
N ASP A 122 10.93 15.07 11.90
CA ASP A 122 11.59 13.89 11.34
C ASP A 122 12.46 13.11 12.35
N SER A 123 12.64 13.64 13.56
CA SER A 123 13.27 12.97 14.70
C SER A 123 12.24 12.51 15.74
N LEU A 124 11.84 13.38 16.67
CA LEU A 124 11.02 13.03 17.82
C LEU A 124 9.62 12.60 17.42
N ILE A 125 8.89 13.39 16.63
CA ILE A 125 7.50 13.06 16.26
C ILE A 125 7.45 11.75 15.47
N LEU A 126 8.33 11.59 14.48
CA LEU A 126 8.43 10.33 13.74
C LEU A 126 8.76 9.13 14.65
N SER A 127 9.63 9.30 15.65
CA SER A 127 9.94 8.23 16.61
C SER A 127 8.74 7.85 17.50
N ILE A 128 7.92 8.84 17.90
CA ILE A 128 6.69 8.61 18.64
C ILE A 128 5.70 7.82 17.78
N VAL A 129 5.47 8.27 16.55
CA VAL A 129 4.58 7.58 15.60
C VAL A 129 5.05 6.16 15.33
N GLN A 130 6.35 5.95 15.11
CA GLN A 130 6.93 4.62 14.90
C GLN A 130 6.62 3.68 16.08
N GLN A 131 6.76 4.14 17.32
CA GLN A 131 6.45 3.31 18.48
C GLN A 131 4.94 3.02 18.60
N LEU A 132 4.08 3.97 18.25
CA LEU A 132 2.62 3.79 18.29
C LEU A 132 2.08 2.88 17.19
N ILE A 133 2.81 2.72 16.09
CA ILE A 133 2.50 1.71 15.05
C ILE A 133 2.61 0.29 15.61
N GLU A 134 3.39 0.07 16.68
CA GLU A 134 3.52 -1.23 17.36
C GLU A 134 2.57 -1.36 18.57
N ASP A 135 1.64 -0.42 18.78
CA ASP A 135 0.76 -0.42 19.94
C ASP A 135 -0.18 -1.64 19.94
N PRO A 136 -0.45 -2.26 21.11
CA PRO A 136 -1.39 -3.38 21.18
C PRO A 136 -2.82 -3.01 20.78
N ALA A 137 -3.23 -1.74 20.96
CA ALA A 137 -4.58 -1.28 20.66
C ALA A 137 -4.72 -0.88 19.19
N THR A 138 -5.67 -1.50 18.50
CA THR A 138 -6.00 -1.23 17.10
C THR A 138 -6.25 0.26 16.83
N VAL A 139 -7.03 0.92 17.69
CA VAL A 139 -7.38 2.34 17.53
C VAL A 139 -6.16 3.27 17.60
N VAL A 140 -5.12 2.87 18.34
CA VAL A 140 -3.87 3.64 18.44
C VAL A 140 -3.04 3.46 17.16
N ARG A 141 -2.92 2.23 16.64
CA ARG A 141 -2.23 1.96 15.37
C ARG A 141 -2.91 2.63 14.18
N GLU A 142 -4.25 2.63 14.15
CA GLU A 142 -5.04 3.34 13.15
C GLU A 142 -4.75 4.84 13.17
N ALA A 143 -4.77 5.46 14.37
CA ALA A 143 -4.43 6.86 14.52
C ALA A 143 -2.96 7.15 14.16
N ALA A 144 -2.03 6.24 14.47
CA ALA A 144 -0.63 6.37 14.07
C ALA A 144 -0.48 6.36 12.54
N ALA A 145 -1.20 5.50 11.82
CA ALA A 145 -1.22 5.47 10.36
C ALA A 145 -1.74 6.79 9.77
N HIS A 146 -2.87 7.29 10.27
CA HIS A 146 -3.44 8.58 9.88
C HIS A 146 -2.45 9.75 10.11
N ASN A 147 -1.88 9.83 11.31
CA ASN A 147 -0.99 10.92 11.67
C ASN A 147 0.37 10.83 10.98
N LEU A 148 0.84 9.63 10.62
CA LEU A 148 2.00 9.48 9.74
C LEU A 148 1.72 10.08 8.35
N ALA A 149 0.51 9.90 7.81
CA ALA A 149 0.12 10.46 6.52
C ALA A 149 0.12 12.00 6.55
N LEU A 150 -0.41 12.60 7.62
CA LEU A 150 -0.39 14.06 7.83
C LEU A 150 1.03 14.63 7.99
N LEU A 151 1.96 13.83 8.49
CA LEU A 151 3.33 14.25 8.74
C LEU A 151 4.16 14.36 7.45
N LEU A 152 3.89 13.55 6.42
CA LEU A 152 4.74 13.47 5.22
C LEU A 152 4.86 14.80 4.46
N PRO A 153 3.76 15.55 4.20
CA PRO A 153 3.86 16.86 3.54
C PRO A 153 4.69 17.89 4.33
N LEU A 154 4.90 17.68 5.63
CA LEU A 154 5.63 18.58 6.51
C LEU A 154 7.13 18.28 6.60
N PHE A 155 7.59 17.16 6.02
CA PHE A 155 9.01 16.81 5.95
C PHE A 155 9.72 17.60 4.84
N PRO A 156 10.83 18.31 5.16
CA PRO A 156 11.52 19.15 4.18
C PRO A 156 12.32 18.35 3.15
N HIS A 157 12.73 17.12 3.51
CA HIS A 157 13.63 16.28 2.73
C HIS A 157 13.19 14.81 2.79
N MET A 158 13.69 14.03 1.83
CA MET A 158 13.33 12.62 1.65
C MET A 158 14.23 11.63 2.40
N ASP A 159 15.05 12.11 3.35
CA ASP A 159 16.03 11.28 4.06
C ASP A 159 15.38 10.14 4.86
N LYS A 160 14.13 10.34 5.29
CA LYS A 160 13.33 9.34 6.01
C LYS A 160 12.46 8.46 5.11
N TYR A 161 12.53 8.62 3.78
CA TYR A 161 11.62 7.95 2.84
C TYR A 161 11.56 6.44 3.07
N PHE A 162 12.70 5.76 3.06
CA PHE A 162 12.73 4.30 3.17
C PHE A 162 12.20 3.82 4.53
N LYS A 163 12.39 4.62 5.59
CA LYS A 163 11.84 4.30 6.90
C LYS A 163 10.31 4.43 6.91
N VAL A 164 9.77 5.49 6.32
CA VAL A 164 8.32 5.67 6.20
C VAL A 164 7.70 4.59 5.32
N GLU A 165 8.36 4.22 4.23
CA GLU A 165 7.92 3.14 3.33
C GLU A 165 7.86 1.79 4.06
N GLU A 166 8.88 1.45 4.85
CA GLU A 166 8.89 0.27 5.72
C GLU A 166 7.68 0.28 6.69
N LEU A 167 7.43 1.41 7.36
CA LEU A 167 6.30 1.56 8.28
C LEU A 167 4.95 1.46 7.57
N MET A 168 4.83 1.98 6.35
CA MET A 168 3.61 1.85 5.53
C MET A 168 3.33 0.39 5.20
N PHE A 169 4.33 -0.38 4.77
CA PHE A 169 4.15 -1.81 4.51
C PHE A 169 3.83 -2.61 5.77
N GLN A 170 4.42 -2.26 6.92
CA GLN A 170 4.06 -2.85 8.20
C GLN A 170 2.58 -2.63 8.53
N LEU A 171 2.08 -1.41 8.39
CA LEU A 171 0.67 -1.06 8.63
C LEU A 171 -0.29 -1.65 7.58
N ALA A 172 0.15 -1.78 6.33
CA ALA A 172 -0.63 -2.44 5.28
C ALA A 172 -0.81 -3.93 5.55
N CYS A 173 0.12 -4.55 6.27
CA CYS A 173 0.04 -5.94 6.70
C CYS A 173 -0.52 -6.09 8.14
N ASP A 174 -1.14 -5.03 8.69
CA ASP A 174 -1.75 -5.09 10.03
C ASP A 174 -2.87 -6.14 10.08
N PRO A 175 -3.02 -6.90 11.18
CA PRO A 175 -4.12 -7.87 11.33
C PRO A 175 -5.51 -7.21 11.37
N SER A 176 -5.61 -5.91 11.65
CA SER A 176 -6.86 -5.17 11.66
C SER A 176 -7.14 -4.53 10.31
N GLY A 177 -8.29 -4.90 9.72
CA GLY A 177 -8.77 -4.29 8.49
C GLY A 177 -8.91 -2.76 8.58
N VAL A 178 -9.25 -2.19 9.75
CA VAL A 178 -9.41 -0.72 9.88
C VAL A 178 -8.07 0.00 9.71
N VAL A 179 -6.99 -0.54 10.30
CA VAL A 179 -5.63 0.02 10.16
C VAL A 179 -5.17 -0.06 8.71
N VAL A 180 -5.44 -1.20 8.06
CA VAL A 180 -5.15 -1.39 6.63
C VAL A 180 -5.93 -0.39 5.77
N GLU A 181 -7.23 -0.22 5.99
CA GLU A 181 -8.04 0.72 5.21
C GLU A 181 -7.55 2.16 5.34
N THR A 182 -7.20 2.62 6.55
CA THR A 182 -6.60 3.95 6.78
C THR A 182 -5.25 4.06 6.05
N THR A 183 -4.43 3.02 6.11
CA THR A 183 -3.14 2.99 5.41
C THR A 183 -3.28 3.12 3.90
N LEU A 184 -4.21 2.37 3.29
CA LEU A 184 -4.43 2.41 1.84
C LEU A 184 -5.07 3.73 1.38
N LYS A 185 -5.99 4.30 2.16
CA LYS A 185 -6.74 5.50 1.75
C LYS A 185 -6.00 6.81 2.01
N GLU A 186 -5.07 6.81 2.96
CA GLU A 186 -4.44 8.04 3.44
C GLU A 186 -2.92 7.98 3.35
N LEU A 187 -2.29 7.02 4.02
CA LEU A 187 -0.83 6.94 4.11
C LEU A 187 -0.17 6.59 2.77
N LEU A 188 -0.71 5.62 2.04
CA LEU A 188 -0.18 5.23 0.73
C LEU A 188 -0.23 6.41 -0.27
N PRO A 189 -1.37 7.09 -0.49
CA PRO A 189 -1.41 8.30 -1.32
C PRO A 189 -0.47 9.40 -0.85
N ALA A 190 -0.38 9.66 0.45
CA ALA A 190 0.54 10.65 1.00
C ALA A 190 2.00 10.30 0.68
N LEU A 191 2.38 9.02 0.80
CA LEU A 191 3.72 8.53 0.49
C LEU A 191 4.04 8.63 -1.00
N ILE A 192 3.09 8.35 -1.89
CA ILE A 192 3.28 8.50 -3.35
C ILE A 192 3.51 9.97 -3.71
N ASN A 193 2.69 10.87 -3.16
CA ASN A 193 2.78 12.31 -3.43
C ASN A 193 4.07 12.93 -2.87
N TRP A 194 4.47 12.54 -1.66
CA TRP A 194 5.70 13.03 -1.04
C TRP A 194 6.96 12.39 -1.66
N GLY A 195 6.89 11.10 -1.97
CA GLY A 195 7.99 10.24 -2.39
C GLY A 195 8.60 10.53 -3.76
N ASN A 196 7.74 10.73 -4.76
CA ASN A 196 8.10 10.64 -6.18
C ASN A 196 9.01 9.45 -6.53
N LYS A 197 8.79 8.31 -5.85
CA LYS A 197 9.63 7.09 -5.92
C LYS A 197 8.82 5.88 -6.39
N LEU A 198 7.88 6.11 -7.32
CA LEU A 198 6.96 5.08 -7.81
C LEU A 198 7.69 3.81 -8.29
N ASP A 199 8.80 3.92 -9.03
CA ASP A 199 9.52 2.72 -9.51
C ASP A 199 10.10 1.90 -8.35
N HIS A 200 10.50 2.57 -7.27
CA HIS A 200 11.05 1.91 -6.10
C HIS A 200 9.98 1.16 -5.33
N ILE A 201 8.88 1.83 -4.97
CA ILE A 201 7.80 1.19 -4.21
C ILE A 201 7.17 0.04 -4.99
N LEU A 202 7.05 0.15 -6.31
CA LEU A 202 6.57 -0.94 -7.17
C LEU A 202 7.50 -2.15 -7.15
N ARG A 203 8.82 -1.93 -7.17
CA ARG A 203 9.80 -3.02 -7.05
C ARG A 203 9.72 -3.70 -5.69
N VAL A 204 9.64 -2.92 -4.61
CA VAL A 204 9.51 -3.44 -3.24
C VAL A 204 8.20 -4.21 -3.09
N LEU A 205 7.09 -3.68 -3.64
CA LEU A 205 5.78 -4.33 -3.61
C LEU A 205 5.78 -5.70 -4.30
N ILE A 206 6.36 -5.81 -5.50
CA ILE A 206 6.48 -7.11 -6.18
C ILE A 206 7.34 -8.08 -5.36
N SER A 207 8.43 -7.61 -4.74
CA SER A 207 9.23 -8.44 -3.81
C SER A 207 8.36 -8.94 -2.67
N HIS A 208 7.66 -8.06 -1.96
CA HIS A 208 6.79 -8.45 -0.83
C HIS A 208 5.70 -9.44 -1.24
N ILE A 209 5.12 -9.29 -2.43
CA ILE A 209 4.12 -10.23 -2.97
C ILE A 209 4.74 -11.62 -3.15
N LEU A 210 5.92 -11.70 -3.77
CA LEU A 210 6.60 -12.97 -4.01
C LEU A 210 7.09 -13.58 -2.70
N ASP A 211 7.77 -12.79 -1.87
CA ASP A 211 8.34 -13.19 -0.59
C ASP A 211 7.24 -13.76 0.34
N SER A 212 6.05 -13.14 0.36
CA SER A 212 4.91 -13.61 1.18
C SER A 212 4.45 -15.02 0.81
N ALA A 213 4.64 -15.46 -0.44
CA ALA A 213 4.30 -16.81 -0.89
C ALA A 213 5.51 -17.75 -0.82
N GLU A 214 6.71 -17.29 -1.19
CA GLU A 214 7.91 -18.12 -1.28
C GLU A 214 8.42 -18.62 0.07
N HIS A 215 8.25 -17.83 1.13
CA HIS A 215 8.63 -18.20 2.49
C HIS A 215 7.66 -19.22 3.12
N CYS A 216 6.51 -19.48 2.50
CA CYS A 216 5.58 -20.50 2.98
C CYS A 216 6.11 -21.94 2.70
N PRO A 217 5.76 -22.91 3.55
CA PRO A 217 6.15 -24.29 3.33
C PRO A 217 5.51 -24.85 2.05
N PRO A 218 6.21 -25.73 1.32
CA PRO A 218 5.63 -26.38 0.15
C PRO A 218 4.51 -27.35 0.56
N LEU A 219 3.60 -27.67 -0.38
CA LEU A 219 2.64 -28.75 -0.18
C LEU A 219 3.38 -30.09 -0.06
N THR A 220 2.84 -30.99 0.76
CA THR A 220 3.40 -32.34 0.90
C THR A 220 3.31 -33.08 -0.43
N GLY A 221 4.47 -33.42 -0.98
CA GLY A 221 4.63 -34.11 -2.26
C GLY A 221 6.01 -34.74 -2.37
N VAL A 222 6.22 -35.53 -3.43
CA VAL A 222 7.53 -36.08 -3.76
C VAL A 222 8.40 -34.96 -4.33
N GLU A 223 9.70 -34.96 -4.03
CA GLU A 223 10.64 -33.99 -4.59
C GLU A 223 10.57 -33.98 -6.12
N GLY A 224 10.40 -32.80 -6.72
CA GLY A 224 10.21 -32.64 -8.16
C GLY A 224 8.78 -32.83 -8.65
N SER A 225 7.80 -33.05 -7.77
CA SER A 225 6.37 -33.03 -8.14
C SER A 225 5.81 -31.60 -8.20
N VAL A 226 4.63 -31.43 -8.78
CA VAL A 226 3.91 -30.14 -8.82
C VAL A 226 3.66 -29.62 -7.40
N GLU A 227 3.26 -30.51 -6.49
CA GLU A 227 2.96 -30.18 -5.09
C GLU A 227 4.17 -29.57 -4.39
N SER A 228 5.40 -30.04 -4.67
CA SER A 228 6.62 -29.49 -4.07
C SER A 228 6.93 -28.02 -4.45
N HIS A 229 6.28 -27.50 -5.50
CA HIS A 229 6.43 -26.10 -5.94
C HIS A 229 5.32 -25.18 -5.42
N LEU A 230 4.18 -25.75 -5.02
CA LEU A 230 3.02 -25.02 -4.52
C LEU A 230 3.15 -24.76 -3.02
N ARG A 231 2.63 -23.62 -2.55
CA ARG A 231 2.86 -23.08 -1.20
C ARG A 231 1.61 -23.18 -0.33
N VAL A 232 1.79 -23.60 0.92
CA VAL A 232 0.72 -23.63 1.92
C VAL A 232 0.65 -22.28 2.63
N LEU A 233 -0.32 -21.46 2.24
CA LEU A 233 -0.54 -20.18 2.89
C LEU A 233 -1.27 -20.35 4.23
N GLY A 234 -0.81 -19.63 5.26
CA GLY A 234 -1.58 -19.42 6.49
C GLY A 234 -2.63 -18.33 6.31
N GLU A 235 -3.42 -18.05 7.36
CA GLU A 235 -4.41 -16.97 7.32
C GLU A 235 -3.76 -15.60 7.15
N GLN A 236 -2.65 -15.36 7.85
CA GLN A 236 -1.91 -14.10 7.79
C GLN A 236 -1.27 -13.89 6.41
N GLU A 237 -0.65 -14.91 5.81
CA GLU A 237 0.00 -14.77 4.50
C GLU A 237 -1.04 -14.55 3.40
N ARG A 238 -2.21 -15.21 3.48
CA ARG A 238 -3.34 -14.92 2.57
C ARG A 238 -3.83 -13.50 2.70
N TRP A 239 -4.01 -13.03 3.94
CA TRP A 239 -4.42 -11.66 4.24
C TRP A 239 -3.43 -10.66 3.64
N ASN A 240 -2.15 -10.81 3.95
CA ASN A 240 -1.09 -9.94 3.44
C ASN A 240 -1.06 -9.93 1.90
N LEU A 241 -1.12 -11.10 1.26
CA LEU A 241 -1.14 -11.20 -0.20
C LEU A 241 -2.35 -10.49 -0.81
N ASP A 242 -3.55 -10.63 -0.23
CA ASP A 242 -4.73 -9.90 -0.73
C ASP A 242 -4.50 -8.38 -0.64
N ILE A 243 -3.96 -7.89 0.48
CA ILE A 243 -3.69 -6.45 0.65
C ILE A 243 -2.59 -5.95 -0.29
N LEU A 244 -1.49 -6.68 -0.45
CA LEU A 244 -0.42 -6.28 -1.37
C LEU A 244 -0.91 -6.25 -2.83
N LEU A 245 -1.76 -7.20 -3.24
CA LEU A 245 -2.40 -7.15 -4.56
C LEU A 245 -3.40 -5.99 -4.69
N ARG A 246 -4.04 -5.55 -3.60
CA ARG A 246 -4.87 -4.33 -3.59
C ARG A 246 -4.00 -3.08 -3.75
N ILE A 247 -2.86 -2.97 -3.05
CA ILE A 247 -1.90 -1.87 -3.26
C ILE A 247 -1.47 -1.83 -4.73
N LEU A 248 -1.15 -2.98 -5.33
CA LEU A 248 -0.75 -3.04 -6.73
C LEU A 248 -1.85 -2.50 -7.66
N ALA A 249 -3.11 -2.81 -7.38
CA ALA A 249 -4.25 -2.28 -8.10
C ALA A 249 -4.45 -0.76 -7.87
N ASP A 250 -4.30 -0.28 -6.64
CA ASP A 250 -4.43 1.14 -6.29
C ASP A 250 -3.31 1.99 -6.93
N LEU A 251 -2.14 1.41 -7.19
CA LEU A 251 -1.03 2.06 -7.89
C LEU A 251 -1.15 2.03 -9.42
N LEU A 252 -2.05 1.22 -9.99
CA LEU A 252 -2.21 1.07 -11.44
C LEU A 252 -2.45 2.41 -12.18
N PRO A 253 -3.31 3.33 -11.69
CA PRO A 253 -3.48 4.63 -12.34
C PRO A 253 -2.19 5.46 -12.42
N HIS A 254 -1.37 5.40 -11.37
CA HIS A 254 -0.08 6.10 -11.31
C HIS A 254 0.94 5.49 -12.27
N VAL A 255 0.96 4.15 -12.40
CA VAL A 255 1.79 3.45 -13.38
C VAL A 255 1.40 3.86 -14.80
N HIS A 256 0.11 3.86 -15.09
CA HIS A 256 -0.43 4.24 -16.39
C HIS A 256 -0.09 5.69 -16.74
N GLN A 257 -0.33 6.62 -15.81
CA GLN A 257 0.01 8.03 -15.99
C GLN A 257 1.51 8.20 -16.26
N LYS A 258 2.36 7.57 -15.47
CA LYS A 258 3.81 7.63 -15.66
C LYS A 258 4.26 7.06 -17.01
N ALA A 259 3.66 5.95 -17.44
CA ALA A 259 3.93 5.39 -18.77
C ALA A 259 3.58 6.39 -19.88
N ILE A 260 2.45 7.11 -19.77
CA ILE A 260 2.09 8.16 -20.73
C ILE A 260 3.07 9.34 -20.69
N GLU A 261 3.38 9.86 -19.50
CA GLU A 261 4.24 11.04 -19.32
C GLU A 261 5.68 10.80 -19.80
N THR A 262 6.16 9.56 -19.69
CA THR A 262 7.50 9.16 -20.11
C THR A 262 7.54 8.58 -21.53
N CYS A 263 6.43 8.64 -22.28
CA CYS A 263 6.36 8.14 -23.64
C CYS A 263 7.33 8.89 -24.56
N PRO A 264 8.32 8.22 -25.19
CA PRO A 264 9.31 8.88 -26.03
C PRO A 264 8.76 9.27 -27.41
N PHE A 265 7.53 8.85 -27.77
CA PHE A 265 6.94 8.98 -29.11
C PHE A 265 5.97 10.17 -29.24
N SER A 266 6.38 11.32 -28.70
CA SER A 266 5.57 12.54 -28.48
C SER A 266 4.72 13.04 -29.66
N SER A 267 5.12 12.80 -30.92
CA SER A 267 4.40 13.28 -32.11
C SER A 267 3.10 12.54 -32.47
N VAL A 268 2.74 11.46 -31.76
CA VAL A 268 1.54 10.63 -32.05
C VAL A 268 0.42 10.78 -31.01
N SER A 269 0.68 11.49 -29.89
CA SER A 269 -0.21 11.56 -28.71
C SER A 269 -1.16 12.78 -28.70
N GLU A 270 -1.10 13.67 -29.70
CA GLU A 270 -1.91 14.91 -29.76
C GLU A 270 -3.41 14.70 -30.07
N SER A 271 -3.86 13.46 -30.29
CA SER A 271 -5.27 13.15 -30.54
C SER A 271 -5.99 12.62 -29.30
N ASN A 272 -7.30 12.86 -29.22
CA ASN A 272 -8.24 12.27 -28.24
C ASN A 272 -8.37 10.72 -28.38
N GLY A 273 -7.42 10.05 -29.03
CA GLY A 273 -7.41 8.61 -29.28
C GLY A 273 -6.76 7.80 -28.14
N PRO A 274 -6.77 6.46 -28.26
CA PRO A 274 -6.15 5.56 -27.28
C PRO A 274 -4.65 5.83 -27.15
N LYS A 275 -4.16 5.96 -25.91
CA LYS A 275 -2.78 6.39 -25.61
C LYS A 275 -1.70 5.37 -26.01
N PHE A 276 -2.04 4.09 -26.09
CA PHE A 276 -1.15 3.01 -26.54
C PHE A 276 -1.68 2.33 -27.82
N SER A 277 -1.89 3.11 -28.89
CA SER A 277 -2.35 2.62 -30.19
C SER A 277 -1.35 1.65 -30.84
N SER A 278 -1.81 0.84 -31.80
CA SER A 278 -0.94 -0.07 -32.55
C SER A 278 0.24 0.66 -33.24
N SER A 279 0.04 1.90 -33.71
CA SER A 279 1.13 2.72 -34.28
C SER A 279 2.21 3.09 -33.25
N VAL A 280 1.84 3.38 -32.00
CA VAL A 280 2.80 3.62 -30.92
C VAL A 280 3.53 2.32 -30.58
N LEU A 281 2.83 1.20 -30.57
CA LEU A 281 3.44 -0.11 -30.30
C LEU A 281 4.41 -0.55 -31.41
N GLU A 282 4.17 -0.19 -32.67
CA GLU A 282 5.11 -0.41 -33.78
C GLU A 282 6.41 0.40 -33.60
N LEU A 283 6.29 1.67 -33.17
CA LEU A 283 7.46 2.49 -32.84
C LEU A 283 8.24 1.92 -31.66
N TYR A 284 7.52 1.49 -30.62
CA TYR A 284 8.09 0.80 -29.47
C TYR A 284 8.88 -0.45 -29.90
N ALA A 285 8.27 -1.31 -30.74
CA ALA A 285 8.91 -2.54 -31.23
C ALA A 285 10.22 -2.32 -31.99
N GLY A 286 10.41 -1.15 -32.60
CA GLY A 286 11.67 -0.76 -33.24
C GLY A 286 12.87 -0.75 -32.29
N GLY A 287 12.66 -0.62 -30.98
CA GLY A 287 13.70 -0.75 -29.96
C GLY A 287 14.78 0.34 -30.02
N HIS A 288 14.46 1.49 -30.61
CA HIS A 288 15.41 2.61 -30.77
C HIS A 288 15.55 3.47 -29.52
N VAL A 289 14.58 3.42 -28.61
CA VAL A 289 14.50 4.19 -27.36
C VAL A 289 13.96 3.30 -26.25
N GLU A 290 14.43 3.49 -25.03
CA GLU A 290 13.92 2.78 -23.85
C GLU A 290 12.62 3.41 -23.35
N TRP A 291 11.71 2.58 -22.84
CA TRP A 291 10.48 3.07 -22.19
C TRP A 291 10.21 2.33 -20.87
N PRO A 292 11.06 2.53 -19.84
CA PRO A 292 11.04 1.67 -18.65
C PRO A 292 9.72 1.65 -17.89
N ALA A 293 9.01 2.78 -17.80
CA ALA A 293 7.74 2.86 -17.09
C ALA A 293 6.62 2.06 -17.79
N PHE A 294 6.65 1.97 -19.12
CA PHE A 294 5.74 1.14 -19.90
C PHE A 294 6.15 -0.34 -19.83
N GLU A 295 7.46 -0.61 -19.96
CA GLU A 295 8.04 -1.95 -19.89
C GLU A 295 7.79 -2.65 -18.55
N TRP A 296 7.85 -1.91 -17.45
CA TRP A 296 7.65 -2.45 -16.11
C TRP A 296 6.39 -3.32 -16.00
N MET A 297 5.30 -2.94 -16.68
CA MET A 297 4.04 -3.67 -16.65
C MET A 297 4.18 -5.11 -17.19
N HIS A 298 4.66 -5.28 -18.42
CA HIS A 298 4.75 -6.61 -19.05
C HIS A 298 6.04 -7.36 -18.77
N VAL A 299 7.06 -6.66 -18.28
CA VAL A 299 8.38 -7.24 -18.04
C VAL A 299 8.59 -7.64 -16.58
N ASP A 300 8.13 -6.82 -15.63
CA ASP A 300 8.35 -7.06 -14.19
C ASP A 300 7.04 -7.44 -13.48
N CYS A 301 5.98 -6.65 -13.64
CA CYS A 301 4.71 -6.88 -12.96
C CYS A 301 4.04 -8.19 -13.40
N PHE A 302 3.84 -8.42 -14.71
CA PHE A 302 3.24 -9.67 -15.19
C PHE A 302 4.10 -10.89 -14.87
N SER A 303 5.43 -10.78 -14.98
CA SER A 303 6.35 -11.83 -14.58
C SER A 303 6.18 -12.21 -13.10
N GLY A 304 6.09 -11.22 -12.21
CA GLY A 304 5.84 -11.44 -10.78
C GLY A 304 4.48 -12.08 -10.50
N LEU A 305 3.41 -11.63 -11.18
CA LEU A 305 2.08 -12.23 -11.03
C LEU A 305 2.00 -13.66 -11.58
N ILE A 306 2.70 -13.94 -12.68
CA ILE A 306 2.85 -15.28 -13.26
C ILE A 306 3.58 -16.18 -12.27
N GLN A 307 4.71 -15.73 -11.71
CA GLN A 307 5.46 -16.46 -10.70
C GLN A 307 4.61 -16.74 -9.46
N LEU A 308 3.92 -15.73 -8.92
CA LEU A 308 2.98 -15.91 -7.82
C LEU A 308 1.93 -16.98 -8.16
N SER A 309 1.31 -16.93 -9.34
CA SER A 309 0.27 -17.88 -9.74
C SER A 309 0.75 -19.33 -9.75
N CYS A 310 2.04 -19.55 -10.07
CA CYS A 310 2.68 -20.87 -10.04
C CYS A 310 3.02 -21.34 -8.62
N LEU A 311 2.98 -20.47 -7.61
CA LEU A 311 3.14 -20.82 -6.20
C LEU A 311 1.81 -21.15 -5.53
N LEU A 312 0.67 -20.75 -6.11
CA LEU A 312 -0.64 -20.83 -5.46
C LEU A 312 -1.41 -22.13 -5.76
N PRO A 313 -1.72 -22.96 -4.75
CA PRO A 313 -2.58 -24.14 -4.93
C PRO A 313 -3.99 -23.77 -5.36
N GLN A 314 -4.66 -24.62 -6.14
CA GLN A 314 -6.01 -24.39 -6.70
C GLN A 314 -7.01 -23.72 -5.73
N LYS A 315 -7.03 -24.15 -4.46
CA LYS A 315 -7.92 -23.59 -3.42
C LYS A 315 -7.81 -22.08 -3.19
N GLU A 316 -6.69 -21.43 -3.56
CA GLU A 316 -6.46 -20.00 -3.35
C GLU A 316 -7.09 -19.14 -4.46
N ASP A 317 -8.35 -19.44 -4.83
CA ASP A 317 -9.07 -18.77 -5.91
C ASP A 317 -9.42 -17.30 -5.59
N SER A 318 -9.49 -16.91 -4.32
CA SER A 318 -9.67 -15.51 -3.94
C SER A 318 -8.51 -14.64 -4.44
N LEU A 319 -7.27 -15.12 -4.27
CA LEU A 319 -6.07 -14.44 -4.76
C LEU A 319 -5.98 -14.47 -6.29
N ARG A 320 -6.33 -15.60 -6.94
CA ARG A 320 -6.46 -15.63 -8.41
C ARG A 320 -7.47 -14.61 -8.90
N ASN A 321 -8.65 -14.54 -8.28
CA ASN A 321 -9.69 -13.57 -8.64
C ASN A 321 -9.22 -12.13 -8.46
N ARG A 322 -8.42 -11.84 -7.43
CA ARG A 322 -7.78 -10.53 -7.24
C ARG A 322 -6.84 -10.20 -8.41
N THR A 323 -5.96 -11.13 -8.77
CA THR A 323 -5.05 -10.98 -9.92
C THR A 323 -5.81 -10.83 -11.23
N THR A 324 -6.86 -11.63 -11.48
CA THR A 324 -7.74 -11.53 -12.65
C THR A 324 -8.35 -10.13 -12.75
N LYS A 325 -8.89 -9.58 -11.65
CA LYS A 325 -9.45 -8.23 -11.65
C LYS A 325 -8.40 -7.17 -11.96
N PHE A 326 -7.19 -7.31 -11.44
CA PHE A 326 -6.06 -6.43 -11.78
C PHE A 326 -5.73 -6.50 -13.27
N LEU A 327 -5.61 -7.71 -13.84
CA LEU A 327 -5.33 -7.91 -15.26
C LEU A 327 -6.41 -7.29 -16.18
N LEU A 328 -7.69 -7.44 -15.80
CA LEU A 328 -8.80 -6.79 -16.51
C LEU A 328 -8.71 -5.27 -16.43
N ALA A 329 -8.38 -4.70 -15.26
CA ALA A 329 -8.19 -3.26 -15.10
C ALA A 329 -7.01 -2.74 -15.94
N VAL A 330 -5.92 -3.51 -16.06
CA VAL A 330 -4.81 -3.17 -16.96
C VAL A 330 -5.29 -3.14 -18.42
N SER A 331 -6.05 -4.15 -18.85
CA SER A 331 -6.60 -4.19 -20.22
C SER A 331 -7.54 -3.02 -20.50
N GLU A 332 -8.35 -2.60 -19.53
CA GLU A 332 -9.24 -1.44 -19.66
C GLU A 332 -8.45 -0.14 -19.76
N LEU A 333 -7.47 0.05 -18.88
CA LEU A 333 -6.72 1.29 -18.76
C LEU A 333 -5.71 1.49 -19.90
N PHE A 334 -4.97 0.45 -20.28
CA PHE A 334 -3.99 0.49 -21.36
C PHE A 334 -4.62 0.29 -22.76
N GLY A 335 -5.85 -0.22 -22.82
CA GLY A 335 -6.62 -0.35 -24.05
C GLY A 335 -6.36 -1.62 -24.87
N GLU A 336 -7.17 -1.80 -25.91
CA GLU A 336 -7.27 -3.04 -26.69
C GLU A 336 -5.99 -3.39 -27.46
N SER A 337 -5.31 -2.40 -28.05
CA SER A 337 -4.03 -2.60 -28.74
C SER A 337 -2.97 -3.18 -27.80
N TYR A 338 -2.82 -2.61 -26.60
CA TYR A 338 -1.88 -3.14 -25.59
C TYR A 338 -2.28 -4.55 -25.14
N SER A 339 -3.57 -4.75 -24.83
CA SER A 339 -4.10 -6.04 -24.40
C SER A 339 -3.85 -7.14 -25.43
N THR A 340 -3.99 -6.84 -26.71
CA THR A 340 -3.83 -7.80 -27.82
C THR A 340 -2.37 -8.03 -28.20
N HIS A 341 -1.57 -6.98 -28.27
CA HIS A 341 -0.24 -7.06 -28.85
C HIS A 341 0.88 -7.20 -27.83
N ILE A 342 0.64 -6.88 -26.55
CA ILE A 342 1.62 -6.99 -25.48
C ILE A 342 1.16 -7.99 -24.43
N MET A 343 0.05 -7.72 -23.74
CA MET A 343 -0.41 -8.53 -22.60
C MET A 343 -0.69 -9.99 -22.97
N MET A 344 -1.49 -10.22 -24.02
CA MET A 344 -1.85 -11.57 -24.44
C MET A 344 -0.64 -12.42 -24.85
N PRO A 345 0.31 -11.94 -25.68
CA PRO A 345 1.56 -12.66 -25.95
C PRO A 345 2.34 -13.09 -24.71
N VAL A 346 2.45 -12.24 -23.67
CA VAL A 346 3.16 -12.60 -22.44
C VAL A 346 2.53 -13.83 -21.77
N PHE A 347 1.21 -13.83 -21.61
CA PHE A 347 0.50 -14.95 -20.98
C PHE A 347 0.45 -16.20 -21.86
N LEU A 348 0.35 -16.06 -23.19
CA LEU A 348 0.45 -17.18 -24.13
C LEU A 348 1.81 -17.89 -24.01
N VAL A 349 2.90 -17.13 -23.98
CA VAL A 349 4.25 -17.70 -23.79
C VAL A 349 4.34 -18.43 -22.45
N ALA A 350 3.79 -17.83 -21.40
CA ALA A 350 3.85 -18.36 -20.04
C ALA A 350 3.03 -19.66 -19.86
N VAL A 351 1.97 -19.88 -20.65
CA VAL A 351 1.27 -21.18 -20.72
C VAL A 351 1.92 -22.21 -21.66
N GLY A 352 2.98 -21.83 -22.36
CA GLY A 352 3.72 -22.70 -23.29
C GLY A 352 3.33 -22.58 -24.75
N ASP A 353 2.36 -21.73 -25.08
CA ASP A 353 1.85 -21.53 -26.43
C ASP A 353 2.80 -20.69 -27.31
N ALA A 354 2.48 -20.65 -28.60
CA ALA A 354 3.11 -19.73 -29.53
C ALA A 354 2.51 -18.32 -29.36
N ALA A 355 3.35 -17.30 -29.45
CA ALA A 355 2.93 -15.92 -29.35
C ALA A 355 3.63 -15.07 -30.40
N ASP A 356 2.94 -14.01 -30.83
CA ASP A 356 3.47 -13.00 -31.73
C ASP A 356 4.29 -11.96 -30.94
N PHE A 357 5.54 -11.77 -31.35
CA PHE A 357 6.47 -10.82 -30.75
C PHE A 357 6.68 -9.56 -31.61
N THR A 358 5.88 -9.37 -32.66
CA THR A 358 6.00 -8.24 -33.60
C THR A 358 6.02 -6.89 -32.90
N PHE A 359 5.32 -6.76 -31.77
CA PHE A 359 5.22 -5.52 -31.01
C PHE A 359 6.20 -5.42 -29.82
N PHE A 360 7.18 -6.33 -29.73
CA PHE A 360 8.19 -6.32 -28.67
C PHE A 360 9.57 -5.90 -29.20
N PRO A 361 10.28 -5.01 -28.49
CA PRO A 361 11.69 -4.71 -28.73
C PRO A 361 12.57 -5.96 -28.63
N PRO A 362 13.61 -6.13 -29.48
CA PRO A 362 14.49 -7.30 -29.46
C PRO A 362 15.19 -7.55 -28.11
N ASN A 363 15.53 -6.49 -27.37
CA ASN A 363 16.16 -6.57 -26.04
C ASN A 363 15.25 -7.21 -24.98
N ILE A 364 13.94 -7.22 -25.17
CA ILE A 364 12.96 -7.76 -24.22
C ILE A 364 12.55 -9.20 -24.58
N HIS A 365 12.77 -9.64 -25.82
CA HIS A 365 12.37 -10.97 -26.30
C HIS A 365 12.90 -12.09 -25.41
N SER A 366 14.17 -12.01 -24.97
CA SER A 366 14.80 -13.04 -24.14
C SER A 366 14.12 -13.16 -22.77
N ARG A 367 13.71 -12.03 -22.16
CA ARG A 367 13.02 -11.99 -20.87
C ARG A 367 11.64 -12.64 -20.98
N ILE A 368 10.85 -12.23 -21.97
CA ILE A 368 9.48 -12.77 -22.15
C ILE A 368 9.53 -14.25 -22.58
N ARG A 369 10.41 -14.64 -23.51
CA ARG A 369 10.63 -16.06 -23.86
C ARG A 369 11.13 -16.90 -22.68
N GLY A 370 11.77 -16.25 -21.70
CA GLY A 370 12.17 -16.87 -20.43
C GLY A 370 11.00 -17.40 -19.61
N LEU A 371 9.79 -16.85 -19.78
CA LEU A 371 8.58 -17.29 -19.09
C LEU A 371 8.05 -18.64 -19.60
N LYS A 372 8.51 -19.11 -20.77
CA LYS A 372 8.02 -20.35 -21.36
C LYS A 372 8.43 -21.54 -20.47
N PRO A 373 7.47 -22.40 -20.04
CA PRO A 373 7.80 -23.59 -19.27
C PRO A 373 8.71 -24.53 -20.07
N ARG A 374 9.71 -25.12 -19.40
CA ARG A 374 10.74 -25.98 -20.02
C ARG A 374 10.77 -27.41 -19.47
N THR A 375 9.96 -27.70 -18.46
CA THR A 375 9.87 -29.01 -17.81
C THR A 375 8.41 -29.43 -17.74
N ALA A 376 8.14 -30.74 -17.72
CA ALA A 376 6.77 -31.24 -17.59
C ALA A 376 6.07 -30.72 -16.31
N VAL A 377 6.83 -30.47 -15.25
CA VAL A 377 6.33 -29.89 -14.00
C VAL A 377 5.94 -28.43 -14.20
N ALA A 378 6.80 -27.63 -14.86
CA ALA A 378 6.51 -26.24 -15.16
C ALA A 378 5.32 -26.09 -16.14
N GLU A 379 5.19 -26.98 -17.12
CA GLU A 379 4.04 -27.02 -18.04
C GLU A 379 2.74 -27.28 -17.27
N ARG A 380 2.77 -28.24 -16.33
CA ARG A 380 1.60 -28.53 -15.50
C ARG A 380 1.28 -27.38 -14.53
N LEU A 381 2.29 -26.75 -13.92
CA LEU A 381 2.10 -25.54 -13.09
C LEU A 381 1.50 -24.39 -13.91
N ALA A 382 1.92 -24.21 -15.16
CA ALA A 382 1.38 -23.19 -16.04
C ALA A 382 -0.11 -23.41 -16.33
N VAL A 383 -0.55 -24.65 -16.53
CA VAL A 383 -1.97 -25.00 -16.70
C VAL A 383 -2.77 -24.74 -15.42
N LEU A 384 -2.19 -25.00 -14.26
CA LEU A 384 -2.87 -24.84 -12.96
C LEU A 384 -2.93 -23.38 -12.48
N GLY A 385 -1.85 -22.63 -12.70
CA GLY A 385 -1.64 -21.28 -12.17
C GLY A 385 -1.96 -20.18 -13.18
N ILE A 386 -1.43 -20.30 -14.39
CA ILE A 386 -1.37 -19.20 -15.39
C ILE A 386 -2.56 -19.27 -16.35
N LEU A 387 -2.96 -20.46 -16.82
CA LEU A 387 -4.07 -20.63 -17.75
C LEU A 387 -5.39 -20.03 -17.22
N PRO A 388 -5.78 -20.17 -15.94
CA PRO A 388 -6.97 -19.47 -15.41
C PRO A 388 -6.88 -17.94 -15.57
N LEU A 389 -5.68 -17.37 -15.37
CA LEU A 389 -5.46 -15.92 -15.52
C LEU A 389 -5.49 -15.49 -17.00
N LEU A 390 -4.94 -16.30 -17.91
CA LEU A 390 -5.06 -16.06 -19.35
C LEU A 390 -6.53 -16.07 -19.78
N LEU A 391 -7.30 -17.08 -19.35
CA LEU A 391 -8.70 -17.23 -19.72
C LEU A 391 -9.57 -16.11 -19.15
N ALA A 392 -9.52 -15.87 -17.84
CA ALA A 392 -10.41 -14.93 -17.17
C ALA A 392 -9.89 -13.47 -17.17
N GLY A 393 -8.58 -13.28 -17.01
CA GLY A 393 -7.95 -11.97 -16.79
C GLY A 393 -7.47 -11.28 -18.07
N VAL A 394 -7.21 -12.05 -19.14
CA VAL A 394 -6.71 -11.51 -20.41
C VAL A 394 -7.76 -11.66 -21.51
N LEU A 395 -8.12 -12.90 -21.85
CA LEU A 395 -9.12 -13.23 -22.87
C LEU A 395 -10.56 -12.96 -22.40
N GLY A 396 -10.78 -12.90 -21.08
CA GLY A 396 -12.06 -12.55 -20.47
C GLY A 396 -12.43 -11.07 -20.55
N SER A 397 -11.55 -10.22 -21.08
CA SER A 397 -11.86 -8.80 -21.29
C SER A 397 -13.06 -8.63 -22.27
N PRO A 398 -13.93 -7.62 -22.08
CA PRO A 398 -15.18 -7.50 -22.83
C PRO A 398 -15.04 -7.53 -24.36
N GLY A 399 -13.92 -7.02 -24.90
CA GLY A 399 -13.63 -6.99 -26.34
C GLY A 399 -13.09 -8.30 -26.93
N LYS A 400 -12.78 -9.32 -26.12
CA LYS A 400 -12.07 -10.54 -26.57
C LYS A 400 -12.91 -11.81 -26.61
N ARG A 401 -14.25 -11.70 -26.55
CA ARG A 401 -15.16 -12.86 -26.50
C ARG A 401 -14.94 -13.88 -27.62
N GLU A 402 -14.76 -13.43 -28.86
CA GLU A 402 -14.51 -14.33 -29.99
C GLU A 402 -13.14 -15.02 -29.86
N GLN A 403 -12.10 -14.27 -29.47
CA GLN A 403 -10.76 -14.81 -29.24
C GLN A 403 -10.76 -15.86 -28.12
N LEU A 404 -11.50 -15.62 -27.03
CA LEU A 404 -11.69 -16.59 -25.95
C LEU A 404 -12.40 -17.84 -26.45
N ALA A 405 -13.49 -17.70 -27.21
CA ALA A 405 -14.24 -18.83 -27.74
C ALA A 405 -13.39 -19.69 -28.69
N ASP A 406 -12.60 -19.06 -29.56
CA ASP A 406 -11.69 -19.75 -30.47
C ASP A 406 -10.54 -20.42 -29.72
N TYR A 407 -9.99 -19.76 -28.69
CA TYR A 407 -8.95 -20.34 -27.85
C TYR A 407 -9.47 -21.56 -27.07
N LEU A 408 -10.66 -21.46 -26.47
CA LEU A 408 -11.32 -22.59 -25.79
C LEU A 408 -11.61 -23.74 -26.74
N ARG A 409 -12.05 -23.45 -27.98
CA ARG A 409 -12.27 -24.49 -29.00
C ARG A 409 -10.98 -25.23 -29.32
N LYS A 410 -9.88 -24.52 -29.56
CA LYS A 410 -8.56 -25.13 -29.81
C LYS A 410 -8.09 -25.95 -28.60
N LEU A 411 -8.20 -25.38 -27.40
CA LEU A 411 -7.76 -26.01 -26.16
C LEU A 411 -8.52 -27.31 -25.85
N LEU A 412 -9.84 -27.32 -26.02
CA LEU A 412 -10.70 -28.45 -25.64
C LEU A 412 -10.89 -29.48 -26.78
N VAL A 413 -10.94 -29.04 -28.04
CA VAL A 413 -11.26 -29.92 -29.19
C VAL A 413 -9.98 -30.44 -29.85
N GLU A 414 -9.01 -29.58 -30.12
CA GLU A 414 -7.77 -29.97 -30.80
C GLU A 414 -6.75 -30.58 -29.82
N GLY A 415 -6.77 -30.15 -28.55
CA GLY A 415 -5.99 -30.76 -27.46
C GLY A 415 -6.37 -32.22 -27.21
N ALA A 416 -7.68 -32.51 -27.13
CA ALA A 416 -8.20 -33.86 -26.90
C ALA A 416 -7.89 -34.86 -28.03
N MET A 417 -7.56 -34.38 -29.23
CA MET A 417 -7.17 -35.22 -30.38
C MET A 417 -5.68 -35.57 -30.41
N LYS A 418 -4.84 -35.00 -29.54
CA LYS A 418 -3.45 -35.46 -29.37
C LYS A 418 -3.47 -36.74 -28.52
N GLU A 419 -3.36 -37.90 -29.16
CA GLU A 419 -3.44 -39.27 -28.60
C GLU A 419 -2.52 -39.60 -27.39
N ASN A 420 -1.71 -38.66 -26.89
CA ASN A 420 -0.73 -38.86 -25.81
C ASN A 420 -0.92 -37.95 -24.57
N GLN A 421 -2.01 -37.20 -24.45
CA GLN A 421 -2.26 -36.38 -23.24
C GLN A 421 -2.81 -37.23 -22.08
N SER A 422 -2.22 -37.09 -20.89
CA SER A 422 -2.65 -37.85 -19.71
C SER A 422 -4.02 -37.37 -19.20
N ILE A 423 -4.81 -38.29 -18.63
CA ILE A 423 -6.13 -37.98 -18.03
C ILE A 423 -6.03 -36.84 -17.01
N THR A 424 -4.93 -36.80 -16.25
CA THR A 424 -4.64 -35.75 -15.27
C THR A 424 -4.50 -34.37 -15.90
N HIS A 425 -3.81 -34.27 -17.04
CA HIS A 425 -3.65 -33.01 -17.77
C HIS A 425 -4.99 -32.48 -18.30
N ASN A 426 -5.86 -33.38 -18.80
CA ASN A 426 -7.21 -33.01 -19.23
C ASN A 426 -8.06 -32.48 -18.08
N ASN A 427 -7.95 -33.07 -16.89
CA ASN A 427 -8.64 -32.57 -15.69
C ASN A 427 -8.12 -31.18 -15.25
N ASP A 428 -6.82 -30.96 -15.34
CA ASP A 428 -6.21 -29.66 -14.99
C ASP A 428 -6.73 -28.55 -15.93
N ILE A 429 -6.84 -28.84 -17.24
CA ILE A 429 -7.45 -27.93 -18.23
C ILE A 429 -8.92 -27.64 -17.89
N VAL A 430 -9.72 -28.68 -17.62
CA VAL A 430 -11.14 -28.51 -17.26
C VAL A 430 -11.30 -27.65 -16.01
N ASN A 431 -10.45 -27.82 -15.01
CA ASN A 431 -10.48 -26.99 -13.80
C ASN A 431 -10.10 -25.53 -14.10
N ALA A 432 -9.13 -25.28 -14.99
CA ALA A 432 -8.82 -23.92 -15.44
C ALA A 432 -9.98 -23.28 -16.19
N VAL A 433 -10.72 -24.04 -17.01
CA VAL A 433 -11.93 -23.54 -17.69
C VAL A 433 -13.07 -23.25 -16.71
N ARG A 434 -13.23 -24.05 -15.64
CA ARG A 434 -14.24 -23.81 -14.59
C ARG A 434 -14.02 -22.52 -13.79
N PHE A 435 -12.84 -21.93 -13.86
CA PHE A 435 -12.52 -20.67 -13.19
C PHE A 435 -13.07 -19.44 -13.94
N LEU A 436 -13.40 -19.56 -15.23
CA LEU A 436 -14.16 -18.56 -15.99
C LEU A 436 -15.55 -18.36 -15.40
#